data_AF-A0A7S1N9K1-F1
#
_entry.id   AF-A0A7S1N9K1-F1
#
_cell.length_a   1.000
_cell.length_b   1.000
_cell.length_c   1.000
_cell.angle_alpha   90.00
_cell.angle_beta   90.00
_cell.angle_gamma   90.00
#
_symmetry.space_group_name_H-M   'P 1'
#
loop_
_entity.id
_entity.type
_entity.pdbx_description
1 polymer ?
#
loop_
_entity_poly.entity_id
_entity_poly.type
_entity_poly.pdbx_seq_one_letter_code
_entity_poly.pdbx_strand_id
1 'polypeptide(L)'
;LKAIFFRFVQDSDTEIQKLALQGLAHCGDLKYAATYHEEFGKLIDNKTVRHQMRAWPINCDTSLIRPDMRSAVLRLIILLLRPKFLAAYTAKGKKAIKARGGPPSARAMFEYFAGVREDELHVLWDLIIRPLMPTPGIEDGVAEWKTKMVSGRKRKHAEEAPTATDTGNIYDFFYVIRHLEPSEIERTLKKSWMFLELLGDMQDQLVSRLEMYLPNVLLALCFYVTLTSELDTKTGFGRALMQTSKQTRQLVYKRLTATFRRYPTYVYPTTFLKVLPNLITAPLQNLKHQPTGVSPVLTLLAGWSEEAALQQFYYIYPNLLPSLLPMLVHPKLDVSVAHAVVKILVHLTASASEAVVWNPSVEQFSLQQAEEGLAPEPKKRRKLSKEGRARLPKTIGEAVLRPNVELLFSTAYTAVTGSMSKNKKIWARIVDILSQCSAYLPRHAEPDTMMKVVAMFLRFLNTDKLLDTKQAQDAIRVVRHTLPLCTQDFYRPVCQLFRSLQDWDCRSQLCDVLGIAMTRRDQGPDGAEDGEAAKVVAKLVADVRGTAQVIKNHKGLPVYDFQTSLNSMNAVANRMKEATKNPGRPHPSAWHLMPFIFNLMYLITHPELSVRRTASQTTESLLVSIKRLPGREQ
;
A
#
# COMPACT_ATOMS: atom_id res chain seq x y z
N LEU A 1 -37.65 -38.40 12.32
CA LEU A 1 -38.69 -37.59 11.64
C LEU A 1 -38.42 -36.08 11.67
N LYS A 2 -38.28 -35.42 12.83
CA LYS A 2 -38.01 -33.95 12.91
C LYS A 2 -36.86 -33.45 12.03
N ALA A 3 -35.72 -34.14 12.06
CA ALA A 3 -34.56 -33.80 11.23
C ALA A 3 -34.89 -33.83 9.72
N ILE A 4 -35.78 -34.73 9.29
CA ILE A 4 -36.25 -34.82 7.91
C ILE A 4 -37.10 -33.59 7.57
N PHE A 5 -38.03 -33.19 8.44
CA PHE A 5 -38.80 -31.97 8.21
C PHE A 5 -37.91 -30.72 8.18
N PHE A 6 -36.93 -30.59 9.07
CA PHE A 6 -35.96 -29.48 9.00
C PHE A 6 -35.12 -29.49 7.73
N ARG A 7 -34.86 -30.67 7.14
CA ARG A 7 -34.21 -30.79 5.84
C ARG A 7 -35.14 -30.33 4.71
N PHE A 8 -36.42 -30.74 4.72
CA PHE A 8 -37.41 -30.35 3.72
C PHE A 8 -37.83 -28.88 3.80
N VAL A 9 -37.77 -28.26 4.99
CA VAL A 9 -37.93 -26.81 5.13
C VAL A 9 -36.86 -26.03 4.35
N GLN A 10 -35.72 -26.63 4.05
CA GLN A 10 -34.66 -26.03 3.24
C GLN A 10 -34.79 -26.34 1.74
N ASP A 11 -35.91 -26.94 1.31
CA ASP A 11 -36.15 -27.18 -0.10
C ASP A 11 -36.44 -25.87 -0.85
N SER A 12 -36.09 -25.82 -2.13
CA SER A 12 -36.42 -24.68 -3.00
C SER A 12 -37.89 -24.63 -3.42
N ASP A 13 -38.60 -25.76 -3.36
CA ASP A 13 -40.03 -25.85 -3.65
C ASP A 13 -40.86 -25.37 -2.46
N THR A 14 -41.69 -24.35 -2.69
CA THR A 14 -42.52 -23.74 -1.64
C THR A 14 -43.59 -24.68 -1.10
N GLU A 15 -44.10 -25.62 -1.90
CA GLU A 15 -45.11 -26.58 -1.44
C GLU A 15 -44.47 -27.63 -0.51
N ILE A 16 -43.25 -28.06 -0.81
CA ILE A 16 -42.47 -28.94 0.08
C ILE A 16 -42.17 -28.20 1.40
N GLN A 17 -41.76 -26.93 1.34
CA GLN A 17 -41.53 -26.12 2.55
C GLN A 17 -42.80 -26.00 3.40
N LYS A 18 -43.98 -25.78 2.79
CA LYS A 18 -45.27 -25.67 3.50
C LYS A 18 -45.66 -26.98 4.17
N LEU A 19 -45.58 -28.11 3.46
CA LEU A 19 -45.88 -29.44 4.02
C LEU A 19 -44.92 -29.78 5.17
N ALA A 20 -43.63 -29.47 5.02
CA ALA A 20 -42.65 -29.67 6.08
C ALA A 20 -42.93 -28.78 7.31
N LEU A 21 -43.30 -27.51 7.09
CA LEU A 21 -43.72 -26.60 8.16
C LEU A 21 -44.97 -27.10 8.88
N GLN A 22 -45.96 -27.60 8.15
CA GLN A 22 -47.14 -28.24 8.73
C GLN A 22 -46.74 -29.44 9.59
N GLY A 23 -45.84 -30.31 9.11
CA GLY A 23 -45.29 -31.41 9.89
C GLY A 23 -44.58 -30.97 11.17
N LEU A 24 -43.81 -29.87 11.13
CA LEU A 24 -43.16 -29.28 12.31
C LEU A 24 -44.18 -28.71 13.30
N ALA A 25 -45.26 -28.07 12.83
CA ALA A 25 -46.30 -27.55 13.70
C ALA A 25 -47.06 -28.64 14.47
N HIS A 26 -47.13 -29.86 13.93
CA HIS A 26 -47.71 -31.02 14.62
C HIS A 26 -46.73 -31.73 15.56
N CYS A 27 -45.45 -31.32 15.59
CA CYS A 27 -44.49 -31.85 16.56
C CYS A 27 -44.72 -31.18 17.92
N GLY A 28 -45.28 -31.90 18.89
CA GLY A 28 -45.74 -31.33 20.17
C GLY A 28 -44.66 -30.62 21.02
N ASP A 29 -43.38 -30.89 20.80
CA ASP A 29 -42.26 -30.22 21.47
C ASP A 29 -41.79 -28.95 20.76
N LEU A 30 -42.20 -28.71 19.51
CA LEU A 30 -41.87 -27.53 18.72
C LEU A 30 -43.00 -26.50 18.81
N LYS A 31 -43.37 -26.10 20.03
CA LYS A 31 -44.48 -25.16 20.30
C LYS A 31 -44.37 -23.87 19.47
N TYR A 32 -43.15 -23.39 19.22
CA TYR A 32 -42.90 -22.19 18.41
C TYR A 32 -43.33 -22.36 16.94
N ALA A 33 -43.22 -23.56 16.35
CA ALA A 33 -43.60 -23.81 14.96
C ALA A 33 -45.12 -23.75 14.78
N ALA A 34 -45.89 -24.19 15.79
CA ALA A 34 -47.34 -24.04 15.84
C ALA A 34 -47.74 -22.58 16.14
N THR A 35 -47.06 -21.94 17.10
CA THR A 35 -47.38 -20.58 17.55
C THR A 35 -47.26 -19.54 16.44
N TYR A 36 -46.22 -19.64 15.61
CA TYR A 36 -45.96 -18.67 14.52
C TYR A 36 -46.19 -19.27 13.12
N HIS A 37 -47.08 -20.25 13.01
CA HIS A 37 -47.28 -21.02 11.78
C HIS A 37 -47.67 -20.12 10.59
N GLU A 38 -48.56 -19.15 10.82
CA GLU A 38 -49.05 -18.24 9.78
C GLU A 38 -47.93 -17.32 9.27
N GLU A 39 -47.12 -16.78 10.18
CA GLU A 39 -45.98 -15.92 9.85
C GLU A 39 -44.91 -16.67 9.07
N PHE A 40 -44.60 -17.92 9.48
CA PHE A 40 -43.71 -18.79 8.72
C PHE A 40 -44.27 -19.11 7.33
N GLY A 41 -45.58 -19.36 7.20
CA GLY A 41 -46.25 -19.57 5.92
C GLY A 41 -46.09 -18.38 4.97
N LYS A 42 -46.26 -17.15 5.49
CA LYS A 42 -46.05 -15.90 4.73
C LYS A 42 -44.58 -15.67 4.35
N LEU A 43 -43.62 -16.18 5.12
CA LEU A 43 -42.19 -16.15 4.74
C LEU A 43 -41.85 -17.16 3.64
N ILE A 44 -42.60 -18.26 3.50
CA ILE A 44 -42.39 -19.25 2.43
C ILE A 44 -42.84 -18.70 1.07
N ASP A 45 -43.92 -17.94 1.02
CA ASP A 45 -44.48 -17.45 -0.24
C ASP A 45 -43.69 -16.23 -0.79
N ASN A 46 -43.19 -16.38 -2.02
CA ASN A 46 -42.42 -15.35 -2.71
C ASN A 46 -43.17 -14.02 -2.90
N LYS A 47 -44.51 -14.05 -2.95
CA LYS A 47 -45.33 -12.84 -3.13
C LYS A 47 -45.45 -12.03 -1.84
N THR A 48 -45.49 -12.70 -0.70
CA THR A 48 -45.78 -12.09 0.61
C THR A 48 -44.53 -11.89 1.47
N VAL A 49 -43.46 -12.66 1.25
CA VAL A 49 -42.23 -12.63 2.05
C VAL A 49 -41.65 -11.22 2.26
N ARG A 50 -41.64 -10.33 1.25
CA ARG A 50 -41.11 -8.95 1.40
C ARG A 50 -41.96 -8.12 2.35
N HIS A 51 -43.28 -8.26 2.27
CA HIS A 51 -44.20 -7.59 3.18
C HIS A 51 -44.08 -8.19 4.57
N GLN A 52 -44.01 -9.53 4.67
CA GLN A 52 -43.88 -10.23 5.94
C GLN A 52 -42.60 -9.86 6.69
N MET A 53 -41.46 -9.75 6.01
CA MET A 53 -40.20 -9.31 6.63
C MET A 53 -40.30 -7.89 7.24
N ARG A 54 -41.21 -7.05 6.73
CA ARG A 54 -41.46 -5.70 7.28
C ARG A 54 -42.51 -5.71 8.39
N ALA A 55 -43.55 -6.53 8.23
CA ALA A 55 -44.66 -6.65 9.18
C ALA A 55 -44.27 -7.45 10.43
N TRP A 56 -43.32 -8.38 10.30
CA TRP A 56 -42.82 -9.24 11.37
C TRP A 56 -41.29 -9.11 11.49
N PRO A 57 -40.78 -7.93 11.90
CA PRO A 57 -39.35 -7.71 12.09
C PRO A 57 -38.79 -8.63 13.18
N ILE A 58 -37.54 -9.05 13.00
CA ILE A 58 -36.80 -9.87 13.98
C ILE A 58 -35.95 -9.05 14.94
N ASN A 59 -36.12 -7.72 14.95
CA ASN A 59 -35.46 -6.86 15.93
C ASN A 59 -35.90 -7.21 17.35
N CYS A 60 -35.05 -6.92 18.33
CA CYS A 60 -35.35 -7.24 19.73
C CYS A 60 -36.37 -6.29 20.35
N ASP A 61 -36.55 -5.13 19.75
CA ASP A 61 -37.41 -4.06 20.27
C ASP A 61 -38.88 -4.33 20.00
N THR A 62 -39.20 -5.24 19.08
CA THR A 62 -40.58 -5.62 18.81
C THR A 62 -40.91 -6.86 19.63
N SER A 63 -41.90 -6.74 20.51
CA SER A 63 -42.42 -7.84 21.34
C SER A 63 -43.18 -8.91 20.52
N LEU A 64 -42.91 -9.01 19.21
CA LEU A 64 -43.58 -9.88 18.25
C LEU A 64 -43.06 -11.32 18.30
N ILE A 65 -41.81 -11.52 18.75
CA ILE A 65 -41.22 -12.84 18.97
C ILE A 65 -40.94 -12.97 20.46
N ARG A 66 -41.62 -13.92 21.10
CA ARG A 66 -41.43 -14.21 22.51
C ARG A 66 -39.96 -14.54 22.83
N PRO A 67 -39.37 -13.95 23.88
CA PRO A 67 -37.97 -14.16 24.22
C PRO A 67 -37.57 -15.62 24.45
N ASP A 68 -38.45 -16.41 25.07
CA ASP A 68 -38.22 -17.84 25.39
C ASP A 68 -38.18 -18.74 24.16
N MET A 69 -38.76 -18.31 23.03
CA MET A 69 -38.79 -19.07 21.77
C MET A 69 -37.85 -18.51 20.71
N ARG A 70 -37.22 -17.36 20.97
CA ARG A 70 -36.54 -16.54 19.95
C ARG A 70 -35.46 -17.29 19.18
N SER A 71 -34.56 -18.00 19.87
CA SER A 71 -33.50 -18.77 19.23
C SER A 71 -34.04 -19.83 18.26
N ALA A 72 -35.09 -20.56 18.67
CA ALA A 72 -35.70 -21.60 17.85
C ALA A 72 -36.49 -21.02 16.66
N VAL A 73 -37.22 -19.92 16.87
CA VAL A 73 -37.91 -19.17 15.82
C VAL A 73 -36.91 -18.65 14.79
N LEU A 74 -35.86 -17.97 15.23
CA LEU A 74 -34.84 -17.41 14.35
C LEU A 74 -34.15 -18.48 13.51
N ARG A 75 -33.82 -19.63 14.13
CA ARG A 75 -33.30 -20.79 13.40
C ARG A 75 -34.25 -21.22 12.29
N LEU A 76 -35.55 -21.33 12.56
CA LEU A 76 -36.52 -21.72 11.55
C LEU A 76 -36.72 -20.65 10.46
N ILE A 77 -36.74 -19.35 10.82
CA ILE A 77 -36.75 -18.24 9.85
C ILE A 77 -35.57 -18.37 8.89
N ILE A 78 -34.36 -18.56 9.41
CA ILE A 78 -33.15 -18.69 8.60
C ILE A 78 -33.24 -19.92 7.68
N LEU A 79 -33.69 -21.07 8.18
CA LEU A 79 -33.86 -22.28 7.36
C LEU A 79 -34.88 -22.10 6.24
N LEU A 80 -35.99 -21.39 6.49
CA LEU A 80 -37.04 -21.10 5.50
C LEU A 80 -36.58 -20.12 4.43
N LEU A 81 -35.82 -19.10 4.83
CA LEU A 81 -35.29 -18.08 3.92
C LEU A 81 -34.04 -18.55 3.16
N ARG A 82 -33.28 -19.53 3.70
CA ARG A 82 -32.04 -20.04 3.11
C ARG A 82 -32.15 -20.37 1.61
N PRO A 83 -33.18 -21.07 1.10
CA PRO A 83 -33.25 -21.41 -0.32
C PRO A 83 -33.43 -20.17 -1.21
N LYS A 84 -34.26 -19.21 -0.76
CA LYS A 84 -34.46 -17.91 -1.44
C LYS A 84 -33.18 -17.09 -1.42
N PHE A 85 -32.48 -17.15 -0.29
CA PHE A 85 -31.23 -16.47 -0.05
C PHE A 85 -30.10 -17.00 -0.95
N LEU A 86 -29.91 -18.31 -1.03
CA LEU A 86 -28.93 -18.91 -1.95
C LEU A 86 -29.32 -18.70 -3.41
N ALA A 87 -30.62 -18.79 -3.74
CA ALA A 87 -31.10 -18.53 -5.09
C ALA A 87 -30.76 -17.11 -5.56
N ALA A 88 -30.76 -16.11 -4.68
CA ALA A 88 -30.45 -14.72 -5.01
C ALA A 88 -29.04 -14.51 -5.61
N TYR A 89 -28.11 -15.44 -5.37
CA TYR A 89 -26.75 -15.40 -5.91
C TYR A 89 -26.60 -16.15 -7.24
N THR A 90 -27.63 -16.88 -7.68
CA THR A 90 -27.64 -17.58 -8.97
C THR A 90 -28.13 -16.67 -10.09
N ALA A 91 -27.70 -16.93 -11.33
CA ALA A 91 -28.17 -16.16 -12.49
C ALA A 91 -29.70 -16.22 -12.67
N LYS A 92 -30.30 -17.39 -12.43
CA LYS A 92 -31.76 -17.60 -12.47
C LYS A 92 -32.46 -16.78 -11.39
N GLY A 93 -31.95 -16.81 -10.16
CA GLY A 93 -32.54 -16.03 -9.06
C GLY A 93 -32.37 -14.53 -9.24
N LYS A 94 -31.23 -14.04 -9.75
CA LYS A 94 -31.05 -12.61 -10.09
C LYS A 94 -32.09 -12.12 -11.11
N LYS A 95 -32.49 -12.96 -12.07
CA LYS A 95 -33.62 -12.66 -12.98
C LYS A 95 -34.96 -12.70 -12.26
N ALA A 96 -35.19 -13.71 -11.43
CA ALA A 96 -36.43 -13.87 -10.68
C ALA A 96 -36.71 -12.72 -9.70
N ILE A 97 -35.68 -12.18 -9.02
CA ILE A 97 -35.81 -11.04 -8.10
C ILE A 97 -36.38 -9.79 -8.80
N LYS A 98 -36.06 -9.60 -10.08
CA LYS A 98 -36.53 -8.48 -10.89
C LYS A 98 -37.97 -8.65 -11.37
N ALA A 99 -38.52 -9.86 -11.34
CA ALA A 99 -39.92 -10.10 -11.70
C ALA A 99 -40.87 -9.55 -10.63
N ARG A 100 -42.07 -9.10 -11.04
CA ARG A 100 -43.12 -8.67 -10.11
C ARG A 100 -43.53 -9.85 -9.24
N GLY A 101 -43.46 -9.69 -7.91
CA GLY A 101 -43.71 -10.76 -6.95
C GLY A 101 -42.57 -11.78 -6.83
N GLY A 102 -41.37 -11.46 -7.33
CA GLY A 102 -40.18 -12.27 -7.14
C GLY A 102 -39.66 -12.27 -5.69
N PRO A 103 -38.79 -13.22 -5.33
CA PRO A 103 -38.21 -13.32 -3.98
C PRO A 103 -37.46 -12.03 -3.58
N PRO A 104 -37.20 -11.82 -2.28
CA PRO A 104 -36.40 -10.71 -1.80
C PRO A 104 -34.98 -10.79 -2.34
N SER A 105 -34.33 -9.64 -2.51
CA SER A 105 -32.89 -9.62 -2.80
C SER A 105 -32.10 -10.10 -1.58
N ALA A 106 -30.87 -10.60 -1.79
CA ALA A 106 -29.98 -10.96 -0.68
C ALA A 106 -29.74 -9.78 0.26
N ARG A 107 -29.58 -8.57 -0.29
CA ARG A 107 -29.49 -7.32 0.47
C ARG A 107 -30.71 -7.10 1.38
N ALA A 108 -31.94 -7.24 0.88
CA ALA A 108 -33.13 -7.08 1.70
C ALA A 108 -33.22 -8.13 2.83
N MET A 109 -32.77 -9.36 2.57
CA MET A 109 -32.66 -10.40 3.59
C MET A 109 -31.58 -10.08 4.62
N PHE A 110 -30.45 -9.49 4.23
CA PHE A 110 -29.46 -9.00 5.18
C PHE A 110 -29.93 -7.82 6.01
N GLU A 111 -30.64 -6.87 5.41
CA GLU A 111 -31.26 -5.75 6.13
C GLU A 111 -32.25 -6.28 7.18
N TYR A 112 -32.97 -7.36 6.88
CA TYR A 112 -33.81 -8.06 7.86
C TYR A 112 -32.98 -8.75 8.94
N PHE A 113 -31.91 -9.47 8.57
CA PHE A 113 -31.00 -10.12 9.52
C PHE A 113 -30.16 -9.15 10.36
N ALA A 114 -30.03 -7.88 9.95
CA ALA A 114 -29.42 -6.85 10.78
C ALA A 114 -30.23 -6.57 12.07
N GLY A 115 -31.50 -6.98 12.13
CA GLY A 115 -32.31 -6.95 13.36
C GLY A 115 -31.93 -8.02 14.40
N VAL A 116 -31.19 -9.06 14.02
CA VAL A 116 -30.75 -10.13 14.93
C VAL A 116 -29.74 -9.60 15.96
N ARG A 117 -29.72 -10.15 17.19
CA ARG A 117 -28.68 -9.77 18.17
C ARG A 117 -27.30 -10.25 17.73
N GLU A 118 -26.26 -9.64 18.27
CA GLU A 118 -24.89 -10.06 18.01
C GLU A 118 -24.64 -11.51 18.48
N ASP A 119 -25.13 -11.88 19.68
CA ASP A 119 -25.04 -13.24 20.21
C ASP A 119 -25.85 -14.26 19.40
N GLU A 120 -26.78 -13.83 18.56
CA GLU A 120 -27.64 -14.69 17.72
C GLU A 120 -27.11 -14.84 16.28
N LEU A 121 -26.13 -14.02 15.90
CA LEU A 121 -25.58 -14.03 14.54
C LEU A 121 -24.92 -15.37 14.18
N HIS A 122 -24.53 -16.17 15.17
CA HIS A 122 -23.96 -17.49 14.96
C HIS A 122 -24.93 -18.43 14.26
N VAL A 123 -26.24 -18.27 14.46
CA VAL A 123 -27.27 -19.08 13.79
C VAL A 123 -27.26 -18.81 12.28
N LEU A 124 -27.10 -17.55 11.87
CA LEU A 124 -26.96 -17.18 10.46
C LEU A 124 -25.65 -17.74 9.89
N TRP A 125 -24.57 -17.60 10.65
CA TRP A 125 -23.25 -18.10 10.29
C TRP A 125 -23.26 -19.62 10.05
N ASP A 126 -23.75 -20.40 11.01
CA ASP A 126 -23.73 -21.87 10.95
C ASP A 126 -24.65 -22.44 9.87
N LEU A 127 -25.80 -21.80 9.60
CA LEU A 127 -26.79 -22.33 8.67
C LEU A 127 -26.57 -21.87 7.23
N ILE A 128 -26.05 -20.66 7.03
CA ILE A 128 -25.87 -20.11 5.68
C ILE A 128 -24.40 -20.09 5.28
N ILE A 129 -23.51 -19.58 6.13
CA ILE A 129 -22.12 -19.27 5.73
C ILE A 129 -21.24 -20.51 5.82
N ARG A 130 -21.22 -21.16 6.98
CA ARG A 130 -20.40 -22.33 7.28
C ARG A 130 -20.56 -23.48 6.27
N PRO A 131 -21.75 -23.80 5.74
CA PRO A 131 -21.89 -24.85 4.73
C PRO A 131 -21.31 -24.48 3.35
N LEU A 132 -21.03 -23.20 3.11
CA LEU A 132 -20.47 -22.68 1.86
C LEU A 132 -18.98 -22.43 1.96
N MET A 133 -18.48 -22.23 3.17
CA MET A 133 -17.06 -22.26 3.44
C MET A 133 -16.48 -23.57 2.92
N PRO A 134 -15.18 -23.59 2.58
CA PRO A 134 -14.52 -24.86 2.42
C PRO A 134 -14.66 -25.53 3.79
N THR A 135 -15.51 -26.55 3.89
CA THR A 135 -15.30 -27.64 4.83
C THR A 135 -14.12 -28.34 4.22
N PRO A 136 -12.87 -28.05 4.64
CA PRO A 136 -11.87 -29.03 4.35
C PRO A 136 -12.44 -30.36 4.85
N GLY A 137 -12.37 -31.42 4.06
CA GLY A 137 -12.38 -32.75 4.64
C GLY A 137 -11.12 -32.91 5.49
N ILE A 138 -10.81 -31.98 6.40
CA ILE A 138 -9.69 -32.09 7.32
C ILE A 138 -10.05 -33.20 8.31
N GLU A 139 -11.30 -33.29 8.78
CA GLU A 139 -11.67 -34.38 9.68
C GLU A 139 -11.56 -35.74 8.98
N ASP A 140 -12.20 -35.92 7.82
CA ASP A 140 -12.18 -37.21 7.11
C ASP A 140 -10.89 -37.46 6.31
N GLY A 141 -10.33 -36.45 5.67
CA GLY A 141 -9.12 -36.52 4.85
C GLY A 141 -7.82 -36.45 5.64
N VAL A 142 -7.75 -35.75 6.79
CA VAL A 142 -6.62 -35.93 7.73
C VAL A 142 -6.74 -37.25 8.46
N ALA A 143 -7.95 -37.72 8.81
CA ALA A 143 -8.12 -39.07 9.34
C ALA A 143 -7.73 -40.14 8.31
N GLU A 144 -8.18 -40.05 7.07
CA GLU A 144 -7.83 -40.96 5.98
C GLU A 144 -6.34 -40.87 5.64
N TRP A 145 -5.75 -39.67 5.61
CA TRP A 145 -4.30 -39.47 5.46
C TRP A 145 -3.51 -40.08 6.62
N LYS A 146 -3.91 -39.85 7.88
CA LYS A 146 -3.33 -40.50 9.06
C LYS A 146 -3.41 -42.01 8.90
N THR A 147 -4.55 -42.52 8.44
CA THR A 147 -4.76 -43.97 8.22
C THR A 147 -3.88 -44.50 7.09
N LYS A 148 -3.70 -43.76 5.98
CA LYS A 148 -2.82 -44.11 4.84
C LYS A 148 -1.32 -43.97 5.17
N MET A 149 -0.92 -43.00 5.99
CA MET A 149 0.46 -42.84 6.49
C MET A 149 0.82 -43.91 7.53
N VAL A 150 -0.12 -44.28 8.40
CA VAL A 150 0.07 -45.33 9.41
C VAL A 150 0.07 -46.73 8.77
N SER A 151 -0.65 -46.93 7.66
CA SER A 151 -0.73 -48.22 6.94
C SER A 151 0.28 -48.38 5.79
N GLY A 152 0.85 -47.30 5.24
CA GLY A 152 1.87 -47.34 4.19
C GLY A 152 3.30 -47.40 4.74
N ARG A 153 4.14 -48.28 4.21
CA ARG A 153 5.58 -48.53 4.57
C ARG A 153 6.54 -47.31 4.50
N LYS A 154 6.08 -46.07 4.46
CA LYS A 154 6.92 -44.85 4.47
C LYS A 154 6.90 -44.17 5.84
N ARG A 155 7.28 -44.90 6.90
CA ARG A 155 7.48 -44.34 8.26
C ARG A 155 8.49 -43.17 8.30
N LYS A 156 9.47 -43.14 7.40
CA LYS A 156 10.52 -42.10 7.38
C LYS A 156 10.03 -40.66 7.08
N HIS A 157 8.82 -40.47 6.56
CA HIS A 157 8.24 -39.12 6.39
C HIS A 157 7.15 -38.79 7.42
N ALA A 158 6.78 -39.75 8.29
CA ALA A 158 5.79 -39.52 9.33
C ALA A 158 6.38 -38.85 10.58
N GLU A 159 7.69 -38.97 10.83
CA GLU A 159 8.38 -38.32 11.96
C GLU A 159 8.60 -36.82 11.76
N GLU A 160 8.46 -36.29 10.53
CA GLU A 160 8.53 -34.86 10.24
C GLU A 160 7.15 -34.18 10.21
N ALA A 161 6.06 -34.93 10.44
CA ALA A 161 4.71 -34.36 10.43
C ALA A 161 4.39 -33.68 11.79
N PRO A 162 3.95 -32.41 11.78
CA PRO A 162 3.63 -31.68 13.02
C PRO A 162 2.50 -32.37 13.80
N THR A 163 2.69 -32.54 15.11
CA THR A 163 1.72 -33.18 16.01
C THR A 163 0.47 -32.33 16.17
N ALA A 164 -0.66 -32.88 15.73
CA ALA A 164 -1.94 -32.21 15.54
C ALA A 164 -2.78 -32.01 16.82
N THR A 165 -2.25 -31.28 17.79
CA THR A 165 -3.06 -30.84 18.96
C THR A 165 -3.53 -29.39 18.88
N ASP A 166 -2.98 -28.59 17.96
CA ASP A 166 -3.49 -27.26 17.64
C ASP A 166 -4.35 -27.29 16.38
N THR A 167 -5.61 -26.89 16.54
CA THR A 167 -6.63 -26.76 15.50
C THR A 167 -6.12 -26.01 14.26
N GLY A 168 -6.24 -26.63 13.07
CA GLY A 168 -6.30 -25.90 11.79
C GLY A 168 -4.98 -25.32 11.30
N ASN A 169 -3.96 -26.16 11.14
CA ASN A 169 -2.74 -25.70 10.50
C ASN A 169 -2.99 -25.42 9.01
N ILE A 170 -2.73 -24.20 8.54
CA ILE A 170 -2.93 -23.83 7.13
C ILE A 170 -2.09 -24.70 6.16
N TYR A 171 -1.01 -25.32 6.63
CA TYR A 171 -0.27 -26.30 5.84
C TYR A 171 -1.13 -27.50 5.42
N ASP A 172 -2.15 -27.87 6.19
CA ASP A 172 -3.09 -28.93 5.84
C ASP A 172 -3.90 -28.55 4.59
N PHE A 173 -4.16 -27.26 4.36
CA PHE A 173 -4.86 -26.81 3.14
C PHE A 173 -4.05 -27.05 1.88
N PHE A 174 -2.75 -26.75 1.89
CA PHE A 174 -1.89 -27.01 0.73
C PHE A 174 -1.88 -28.48 0.37
N TYR A 175 -1.82 -29.35 1.39
CA TYR A 175 -1.89 -30.78 1.18
C TYR A 175 -3.24 -31.20 0.59
N VAL A 176 -4.36 -30.83 1.23
CA VAL A 176 -5.71 -31.16 0.76
C VAL A 176 -5.90 -30.70 -0.68
N ILE A 177 -5.61 -29.43 -0.98
CA ILE A 177 -5.76 -28.84 -2.32
C ILE A 177 -4.96 -29.59 -3.38
N ARG A 178 -3.73 -30.02 -3.05
CA ARG A 178 -2.89 -30.77 -3.99
C ARG A 178 -3.47 -32.13 -4.37
N HIS A 179 -4.26 -32.74 -3.48
CA HIS A 179 -4.83 -34.07 -3.66
C HIS A 179 -6.32 -34.08 -4.02
N LEU A 180 -6.97 -32.91 -4.16
CA LEU A 180 -8.35 -32.84 -4.63
C LEU A 180 -8.47 -33.33 -6.08
N GLU A 181 -9.49 -34.14 -6.33
CA GLU A 181 -9.85 -34.57 -7.68
C GLU A 181 -10.39 -33.37 -8.50
N PRO A 182 -10.21 -33.34 -9.83
CA PRO A 182 -10.69 -32.23 -10.67
C PRO A 182 -12.18 -31.89 -10.48
N SER A 183 -13.01 -32.91 -10.30
CA SER A 183 -14.47 -32.77 -10.09
C SER A 183 -14.79 -32.12 -8.74
N GLU A 184 -13.99 -32.38 -7.70
CA GLU A 184 -14.11 -31.77 -6.38
C GLU A 184 -13.64 -30.32 -6.39
N ILE A 185 -12.57 -30.03 -7.13
CA ILE A 185 -12.10 -28.65 -7.33
C ILE A 185 -13.18 -27.82 -8.01
N GLU A 186 -13.79 -28.32 -9.09
CA GLU A 186 -14.86 -27.63 -9.79
C GLU A 186 -16.07 -27.37 -8.87
N ARG A 187 -16.49 -28.38 -8.10
CA ARG A 187 -17.57 -28.24 -7.11
C ARG A 187 -17.23 -27.20 -6.05
N THR A 188 -15.97 -27.19 -5.57
CA THR A 188 -15.48 -26.27 -4.55
C THR A 188 -15.44 -24.83 -5.07
N LEU A 189 -14.98 -24.61 -6.30
CA LEU A 189 -15.00 -23.29 -6.95
C LEU A 189 -16.43 -22.79 -7.21
N LYS A 190 -17.37 -23.67 -7.56
CA LYS A 190 -18.78 -23.29 -7.69
C LYS A 190 -19.37 -22.83 -6.36
N LYS A 191 -19.06 -23.53 -5.26
CA LYS A 191 -19.47 -23.12 -3.90
C LYS A 191 -18.79 -21.82 -3.47
N SER A 192 -17.50 -21.66 -3.76
CA SER A 192 -16.72 -20.47 -3.37
C SER A 192 -17.29 -19.20 -3.96
N TRP A 193 -17.75 -19.23 -5.22
CA TRP A 193 -18.38 -18.08 -5.86
C TRP A 193 -19.56 -17.55 -5.04
N MET A 194 -20.45 -18.45 -4.61
CA MET A 194 -21.62 -18.08 -3.81
C MET A 194 -21.21 -17.57 -2.43
N PHE A 195 -20.26 -18.23 -1.75
CA PHE A 195 -19.71 -17.75 -0.49
C PHE A 195 -19.10 -16.34 -0.62
N LEU A 196 -18.35 -16.07 -1.68
CA LEU A 196 -17.64 -14.81 -1.86
C LEU A 196 -18.58 -13.66 -2.22
N GLU A 197 -19.60 -13.90 -3.03
CA GLU A 197 -20.66 -12.91 -3.28
C GLU A 197 -21.38 -12.58 -1.97
N LEU A 198 -21.75 -13.63 -1.24
CA LEU A 198 -22.43 -13.54 0.05
C LEU A 198 -21.64 -12.77 1.09
N LEU A 199 -20.35 -13.10 1.23
CA LEU A 199 -19.43 -12.38 2.11
C LEU A 199 -19.37 -10.90 1.77
N GLY A 200 -19.48 -10.54 0.49
CA GLY A 200 -19.55 -9.13 0.08
C GLY A 200 -20.70 -8.39 0.70
N ASP A 201 -21.90 -8.94 0.56
CA ASP A 201 -23.11 -8.33 1.12
C ASP A 201 -23.08 -8.36 2.66
N MET A 202 -22.51 -9.41 3.28
CA MET A 202 -22.29 -9.43 4.74
C MET A 202 -21.37 -8.31 5.18
N GLN A 203 -20.23 -8.14 4.50
CA GLN A 203 -19.31 -7.08 4.85
C GLN A 203 -19.98 -5.71 4.65
N ASP A 204 -20.90 -5.56 3.69
CA ASP A 204 -21.61 -4.30 3.44
C ASP A 204 -22.69 -4.00 4.49
N GLN A 205 -23.40 -5.02 4.98
CA GLN A 205 -24.58 -4.85 5.85
C GLN A 205 -24.32 -5.12 7.33
N LEU A 206 -23.30 -5.93 7.65
CA LEU A 206 -23.04 -6.44 9.00
C LEU A 206 -21.64 -6.09 9.52
N VAL A 207 -21.05 -4.97 9.04
CA VAL A 207 -19.65 -4.56 9.29
C VAL A 207 -19.22 -4.86 10.73
N SER A 208 -19.73 -4.14 11.73
CA SER A 208 -19.26 -4.27 13.12
C SER A 208 -19.44 -5.68 13.70
N ARG A 209 -20.45 -6.42 13.27
CA ARG A 209 -20.79 -7.74 13.82
C ARG A 209 -20.05 -8.89 13.16
N LEU A 210 -19.44 -8.67 11.99
CA LEU A 210 -18.67 -9.69 11.30
C LEU A 210 -17.30 -9.91 11.95
N GLU A 211 -16.84 -8.99 12.81
CA GLU A 211 -15.52 -9.02 13.44
C GLU A 211 -15.25 -10.35 14.16
N MET A 212 -16.21 -10.85 14.94
CA MET A 212 -16.09 -12.13 15.66
C MET A 212 -15.94 -13.36 14.76
N TYR A 213 -16.32 -13.25 13.48
CA TYR A 213 -16.21 -14.33 12.49
C TYR A 213 -15.02 -14.16 11.54
N LEU A 214 -14.25 -13.08 11.67
CA LEU A 214 -13.09 -12.81 10.81
C LEU A 214 -12.06 -13.92 10.77
N PRO A 215 -11.73 -14.66 11.87
CA PRO A 215 -10.80 -15.78 11.77
C PRO A 215 -11.23 -16.80 10.71
N ASN A 216 -12.51 -17.17 10.72
CA ASN A 216 -13.10 -18.13 9.79
C ASN A 216 -13.17 -17.56 8.37
N VAL A 217 -13.60 -16.29 8.22
CA VAL A 217 -13.61 -15.60 6.92
C VAL A 217 -12.22 -15.59 6.29
N LEU A 218 -11.20 -15.16 7.04
CA LEU A 218 -9.83 -15.07 6.57
C LEU A 218 -9.27 -16.45 6.20
N LEU A 219 -9.58 -17.48 6.99
CA LEU A 219 -9.20 -18.85 6.70
C LEU A 219 -9.78 -19.35 5.36
N ALA A 220 -11.08 -19.11 5.13
CA ALA A 220 -11.72 -19.46 3.86
C ALA A 220 -11.14 -18.67 2.67
N LEU A 221 -10.87 -17.38 2.85
CA LEU A 221 -10.24 -16.56 1.80
C LEU A 221 -8.83 -17.07 1.49
N CYS A 222 -8.02 -17.40 2.49
CA CYS A 222 -6.71 -18.04 2.30
C CYS A 222 -6.83 -19.34 1.52
N PHE A 223 -7.75 -20.22 1.91
CA PHE A 223 -7.99 -21.47 1.22
C PHE A 223 -8.31 -21.25 -0.27
N TYR A 224 -9.20 -20.32 -0.59
CA TYR A 224 -9.57 -20.06 -1.99
C TYR A 224 -8.47 -19.40 -2.79
N VAL A 225 -7.68 -18.48 -2.22
CA VAL A 225 -6.49 -17.97 -2.94
C VAL A 225 -5.54 -19.13 -3.23
N THR A 226 -5.19 -19.93 -2.22
CA THR A 226 -4.29 -21.08 -2.38
C THR A 226 -4.80 -22.07 -3.42
N LEU A 227 -6.10 -22.40 -3.39
CA LEU A 227 -6.74 -23.28 -4.37
C LEU A 227 -6.58 -22.73 -5.78
N THR A 228 -6.87 -21.44 -5.98
CA THR A 228 -6.74 -20.83 -7.31
C THR A 228 -5.28 -20.71 -7.77
N SER A 229 -4.32 -20.56 -6.85
CA SER A 229 -2.89 -20.48 -7.18
C SER A 229 -2.32 -21.85 -7.57
N GLU A 230 -2.68 -22.92 -6.86
CA GLU A 230 -2.28 -24.30 -7.20
C GLU A 230 -2.92 -24.76 -8.53
N LEU A 231 -4.08 -24.21 -8.90
CA LEU A 231 -4.68 -24.45 -10.21
C LEU A 231 -3.89 -23.80 -11.36
N ASP A 232 -3.17 -22.71 -11.12
CA ASP A 232 -2.34 -22.07 -12.17
C ASP A 232 -1.07 -22.86 -12.47
N THR A 233 -0.56 -23.60 -11.49
CA THR A 233 0.68 -24.39 -11.65
C THR A 233 0.42 -25.75 -12.26
N LYS A 234 -0.78 -26.31 -12.09
CA LYS A 234 -1.17 -27.61 -12.64
C LYS A 234 -1.58 -27.50 -14.11
N THR A 235 -1.00 -28.35 -14.94
CA THR A 235 -1.43 -28.55 -16.33
C THR A 235 -2.58 -29.57 -16.40
N GLY A 236 -3.39 -29.54 -17.47
CA GLY A 236 -4.43 -30.55 -17.72
C GLY A 236 -5.86 -30.18 -17.34
N PHE A 237 -6.10 -28.99 -16.78
CA PHE A 237 -7.47 -28.50 -16.52
C PHE A 237 -8.10 -27.85 -17.76
N GLY A 238 -9.40 -28.04 -17.95
CA GLY A 238 -10.16 -27.43 -19.05
C GLY A 238 -10.25 -25.91 -18.93
N ARG A 239 -10.36 -25.22 -20.09
CA ARG A 239 -10.46 -23.74 -20.18
C ARG A 239 -11.55 -23.14 -19.29
N ALA A 240 -12.70 -23.80 -19.17
CA ALA A 240 -13.81 -23.33 -18.34
C ALA A 240 -13.47 -23.30 -16.84
N LEU A 241 -12.73 -24.29 -16.35
CA LEU A 241 -12.30 -24.35 -14.95
C LEU A 241 -11.26 -23.26 -14.67
N MET A 242 -10.30 -23.04 -15.58
CA MET A 242 -9.31 -21.97 -15.47
C MET A 242 -9.94 -20.58 -15.47
N GLN A 243 -10.96 -20.35 -16.32
CA GLN A 243 -11.74 -19.10 -16.31
C GLN A 243 -12.43 -18.89 -14.95
N THR A 244 -13.04 -19.94 -14.40
CA THR A 244 -13.72 -19.91 -13.09
C THR A 244 -12.72 -19.65 -11.96
N SER A 245 -11.54 -20.27 -12.00
CA SER A 245 -10.45 -20.04 -11.06
C SER A 245 -9.99 -18.58 -11.06
N LYS A 246 -9.77 -18.00 -12.25
CA LYS A 246 -9.38 -16.59 -12.42
C LYS A 246 -10.44 -15.63 -11.83
N GLN A 247 -11.72 -15.85 -12.15
CA GLN A 247 -12.83 -15.05 -11.62
C GLN A 247 -12.95 -15.17 -10.10
N THR A 248 -12.83 -16.39 -9.58
CA THR A 248 -12.82 -16.66 -8.14
C THR A 248 -11.69 -15.90 -7.47
N ARG A 249 -10.47 -16.00 -7.99
CA ARG A 249 -9.30 -15.28 -7.45
C ARG A 249 -9.52 -13.77 -7.38
N GLN A 250 -10.00 -13.16 -8.47
CA GLN A 250 -10.32 -11.73 -8.50
C GLN A 250 -11.31 -11.36 -7.39
N LEU A 251 -12.34 -12.17 -7.20
CA LEU A 251 -13.34 -11.94 -6.16
C LEU A 251 -12.76 -12.13 -4.75
N VAL A 252 -11.92 -13.15 -4.52
CA VAL A 252 -11.23 -13.36 -3.23
C VAL A 252 -10.37 -12.15 -2.86
N TYR A 253 -9.56 -11.63 -3.78
CA TYR A 253 -8.77 -10.42 -3.53
C TYR A 253 -9.62 -9.19 -3.26
N LYS A 254 -10.74 -9.04 -3.98
CA LYS A 254 -11.71 -7.97 -3.72
C LYS A 254 -12.26 -8.08 -2.29
N ARG A 255 -12.61 -9.29 -1.83
CA ARG A 255 -13.09 -9.53 -0.45
C ARG A 255 -12.01 -9.34 0.59
N LEU A 256 -10.79 -9.81 0.36
CA LEU A 256 -9.65 -9.53 1.24
C LEU A 256 -9.41 -8.03 1.38
N THR A 257 -9.36 -7.29 0.27
CA THR A 257 -9.17 -5.83 0.28
C THR A 257 -10.27 -5.14 1.09
N ALA A 258 -11.53 -5.56 0.90
CA ALA A 258 -12.66 -5.03 1.66
C ALA A 258 -12.57 -5.38 3.16
N THR A 259 -12.14 -6.60 3.51
CA THR A 259 -11.91 -7.00 4.91
C THR A 259 -10.87 -6.10 5.57
N PHE A 260 -9.70 -5.94 4.94
CA PHE A 260 -8.63 -5.11 5.49
C PHE A 260 -9.06 -3.66 5.71
N ARG A 261 -9.76 -3.06 4.74
CA ARG A 261 -10.26 -1.68 4.87
C ARG A 261 -11.33 -1.50 5.94
N ARG A 262 -12.18 -2.52 6.15
CA ARG A 262 -13.26 -2.45 7.15
C ARG A 262 -12.79 -2.71 8.57
N TYR A 263 -11.73 -3.49 8.73
CA TYR A 263 -11.19 -3.87 10.04
C TYR A 263 -9.69 -3.57 10.12
N PRO A 264 -9.26 -2.31 9.94
CA PRO A 264 -7.85 -1.96 9.88
C PRO A 264 -7.12 -2.20 11.21
N THR A 265 -7.84 -2.22 12.32
CA THR A 265 -7.33 -2.45 13.68
C THR A 265 -7.47 -3.89 14.17
N TYR A 266 -8.03 -4.79 13.35
CA TYR A 266 -8.29 -6.17 13.78
C TYR A 266 -7.00 -6.93 14.07
N VAL A 267 -6.99 -7.70 15.16
CA VAL A 267 -5.84 -8.48 15.63
C VAL A 267 -5.75 -9.79 14.84
N TYR A 268 -4.94 -9.79 13.78
CA TYR A 268 -4.84 -10.91 12.83
C TYR A 268 -4.12 -12.11 13.45
N PRO A 269 -4.69 -13.34 13.40
CA PRO A 269 -4.01 -14.54 13.89
C PRO A 269 -2.61 -14.69 13.27
N THR A 270 -1.60 -15.04 14.07
CA THR A 270 -0.22 -15.25 13.59
C THR A 270 -0.13 -16.31 12.50
N THR A 271 -0.99 -17.34 12.56
CA THR A 271 -1.14 -18.37 11.52
C THR A 271 -1.54 -17.76 10.17
N PHE A 272 -2.45 -16.79 10.16
CA PHE A 272 -2.83 -16.05 8.95
C PHE A 272 -1.66 -15.22 8.42
N LEU A 273 -0.94 -14.51 9.30
CA LEU A 273 0.24 -13.71 8.92
C LEU A 273 1.38 -14.55 8.33
N LYS A 274 1.56 -15.80 8.76
CA LYS A 274 2.53 -16.76 8.17
C LYS A 274 2.20 -17.12 6.72
N VAL A 275 0.94 -17.06 6.33
CA VAL A 275 0.45 -17.57 5.03
C VAL A 275 0.26 -16.45 4.03
N LEU A 276 -0.04 -15.25 4.52
CA LEU A 276 -0.23 -14.06 3.71
C LEU A 276 0.90 -13.80 2.67
N PRO A 277 2.20 -14.04 2.96
CA PRO A 277 3.26 -14.00 1.94
C PRO A 277 3.00 -14.88 0.73
N ASN A 278 2.51 -16.10 0.93
CA ASN A 278 2.26 -17.05 -0.16
C ASN A 278 1.11 -16.58 -1.05
N LEU A 279 0.16 -15.84 -0.47
CA LEU A 279 -0.93 -15.23 -1.22
C LEU A 279 -0.41 -14.14 -2.13
N ILE A 280 0.54 -13.32 -1.66
CA ILE A 280 0.96 -12.10 -2.37
C ILE A 280 2.14 -12.34 -3.30
N THR A 281 3.11 -13.15 -2.90
CA THR A 281 4.42 -13.25 -3.55
C THR A 281 4.31 -13.82 -4.97
N ALA A 282 3.61 -14.93 -5.16
CA ALA A 282 3.48 -15.54 -6.49
C ALA A 282 2.75 -14.63 -7.50
N PRO A 283 1.57 -14.05 -7.16
CA PRO A 283 0.92 -13.08 -8.04
C PRO A 283 1.78 -11.84 -8.32
N LEU A 284 2.55 -11.37 -7.33
CA LEU A 284 3.42 -10.22 -7.47
C LEU A 284 4.62 -10.52 -8.39
N GLN A 285 5.21 -11.71 -8.29
CA GLN A 285 6.26 -12.18 -9.20
C GLN A 285 5.74 -12.26 -10.64
N ASN A 286 4.55 -12.82 -10.85
CA ASN A 286 3.91 -12.85 -12.17
C ASN A 286 3.69 -11.44 -12.74
N LEU A 287 3.30 -10.49 -11.90
CA LEU A 287 3.10 -9.09 -12.30
C LEU A 287 4.39 -8.42 -12.77
N LYS A 288 5.57 -8.81 -12.23
CA LYS A 288 6.86 -8.27 -12.68
C LYS A 288 7.16 -8.62 -14.13
N HIS A 289 6.73 -9.80 -14.58
CA HIS A 289 6.98 -10.27 -15.95
C HIS A 289 5.97 -9.74 -16.97
N GLN A 290 4.74 -9.46 -16.53
CA GLN A 290 3.65 -9.00 -17.40
C GLN A 290 2.76 -7.97 -16.68
N PRO A 291 3.21 -6.71 -16.52
CA PRO A 291 2.45 -5.65 -15.84
C PRO A 291 1.34 -5.11 -16.76
N THR A 292 0.31 -5.92 -17.00
CA THR A 292 -0.86 -5.56 -17.83
C THR A 292 -2.08 -5.31 -16.96
N GLY A 293 -2.47 -4.03 -16.84
CA GLY A 293 -3.61 -3.60 -16.02
C GLY A 293 -3.42 -3.77 -14.50
N VAL A 294 -4.22 -3.07 -13.72
CA VAL A 294 -4.17 -3.15 -12.25
C VAL A 294 -4.65 -4.53 -11.78
N SER A 295 -3.72 -5.34 -11.27
CA SER A 295 -4.05 -6.67 -10.76
C SER A 295 -4.76 -6.59 -9.39
N PRO A 296 -5.55 -7.62 -9.02
CA PRO A 296 -6.23 -7.63 -7.73
C PRO A 296 -5.27 -7.60 -6.53
N VAL A 297 -4.07 -8.18 -6.67
CA VAL A 297 -3.03 -8.11 -5.63
C VAL A 297 -2.48 -6.69 -5.49
N LEU A 298 -2.34 -5.95 -6.59
CA LEU A 298 -1.89 -4.56 -6.53
C LEU A 298 -2.95 -3.66 -5.90
N THR A 299 -4.24 -3.94 -6.13
CA THR A 299 -5.35 -3.25 -5.44
C THR A 299 -5.35 -3.54 -3.93
N LEU A 300 -5.06 -4.78 -3.52
CA LEU A 300 -4.90 -5.15 -2.11
C LEU A 300 -3.77 -4.34 -1.46
N LEU A 301 -2.59 -4.34 -2.09
CA LEU A 301 -1.42 -3.58 -1.61
C LEU A 301 -1.70 -2.07 -1.57
N ALA A 302 -2.38 -1.52 -2.57
CA ALA A 302 -2.83 -0.13 -2.55
C ALA A 302 -3.76 0.15 -1.36
N GLY A 303 -4.69 -0.75 -1.04
CA GLY A 303 -5.53 -0.66 0.15
C GLY A 303 -4.73 -0.67 1.46
N TRP A 304 -3.69 -1.48 1.55
CA TRP A 304 -2.81 -1.50 2.73
C TRP A 304 -1.99 -0.22 2.89
N SER A 305 -1.55 0.38 1.78
CA SER A 305 -0.82 1.65 1.84
C SER A 305 -1.71 2.82 2.26
N GLU A 306 -3.00 2.77 1.92
CA GLU A 306 -3.97 3.85 2.18
C GLU A 306 -4.34 3.97 3.66
N GLU A 307 -4.42 2.84 4.37
CA GLU A 307 -4.79 2.79 5.80
C GLU A 307 -3.54 2.71 6.68
N ALA A 308 -3.28 3.71 7.51
CA ALA A 308 -2.08 3.78 8.36
C ALA A 308 -1.87 2.51 9.23
N ALA A 309 -2.95 1.95 9.79
CA ALA A 309 -2.88 0.73 10.60
C ALA A 309 -2.49 -0.52 9.79
N LEU A 310 -2.63 -0.51 8.45
CA LEU A 310 -2.24 -1.63 7.59
C LEU A 310 -0.85 -1.49 6.99
N GLN A 311 -0.25 -0.29 7.05
CA GLN A 311 1.08 -0.03 6.49
C GLN A 311 2.18 -0.88 7.15
N GLN A 312 1.96 -1.34 8.39
CA GLN A 312 2.84 -2.29 9.08
C GLN A 312 3.06 -3.61 8.30
N PHE A 313 2.16 -4.01 7.40
CA PHE A 313 2.39 -5.19 6.54
C PHE A 313 3.57 -5.00 5.59
N TYR A 314 3.89 -3.77 5.19
CA TYR A 314 5.10 -3.50 4.40
C TYR A 314 6.39 -3.69 5.21
N TYR A 315 6.32 -3.56 6.53
CA TYR A 315 7.45 -3.85 7.42
C TYR A 315 7.64 -5.35 7.62
N ILE A 316 6.55 -6.09 7.91
CA ILE A 316 6.61 -7.55 8.09
C ILE A 316 7.05 -8.27 6.81
N TYR A 317 6.70 -7.72 5.65
CA TYR A 317 7.03 -8.28 4.35
C TYR A 317 7.99 -7.35 3.59
N PRO A 318 9.28 -7.30 3.99
CA PRO A 318 10.24 -6.33 3.47
C PRO A 318 10.48 -6.47 1.96
N ASN A 319 10.15 -7.62 1.37
CA ASN A 319 10.29 -7.89 -0.06
C ASN A 319 9.18 -7.28 -0.94
N LEU A 320 8.13 -6.68 -0.35
CA LEU A 320 7.02 -6.09 -1.11
C LEU A 320 7.47 -4.88 -1.94
N LEU A 321 8.12 -3.89 -1.32
CA LEU A 321 8.60 -2.71 -2.05
C LEU A 321 9.66 -3.05 -3.10
N PRO A 322 10.72 -3.84 -2.79
CA PRO A 322 11.67 -4.32 -3.80
C PRO A 322 11.01 -5.07 -4.96
N SER A 323 9.82 -5.62 -4.74
CA SER A 323 9.07 -6.29 -5.80
C SER A 323 8.22 -5.35 -6.64
N LEU A 324 7.71 -4.26 -6.06
CA LEU A 324 6.90 -3.27 -6.78
C LEU A 324 7.76 -2.31 -7.60
N LEU A 325 8.92 -1.87 -7.07
CA LEU A 325 9.75 -0.85 -7.71
C LEU A 325 10.22 -1.22 -9.13
N PRO A 326 10.75 -2.44 -9.40
CA PRO A 326 11.18 -2.82 -10.74
C PRO A 326 10.05 -2.80 -11.79
N MET A 327 8.78 -2.82 -11.36
CA MET A 327 7.65 -2.71 -12.30
C MET A 327 7.62 -1.33 -12.97
N LEU A 328 8.07 -0.27 -12.29
CA LEU A 328 8.09 1.11 -12.82
C LEU A 328 9.05 1.30 -14.00
N VAL A 329 10.03 0.41 -14.15
CA VAL A 329 11.03 0.45 -15.22
C VAL A 329 10.77 -0.58 -16.32
N HIS A 330 9.68 -1.33 -16.21
CA HIS A 330 9.38 -2.38 -17.17
C HIS A 330 9.04 -1.79 -18.55
N PRO A 331 9.61 -2.29 -19.66
CA PRO A 331 9.43 -1.69 -20.98
C PRO A 331 7.99 -1.74 -21.49
N LYS A 332 7.21 -2.72 -21.03
CA LYS A 332 5.78 -2.90 -21.36
C LYS A 332 4.84 -2.48 -20.22
N LEU A 333 5.28 -1.56 -19.36
CA LEU A 333 4.49 -1.10 -18.22
C LEU A 333 3.20 -0.42 -18.69
N ASP A 334 2.05 -0.94 -18.23
CA ASP A 334 0.78 -0.25 -18.41
C ASP A 334 0.67 0.98 -17.49
N VAL A 335 0.11 2.08 -18.03
CA VAL A 335 0.00 3.36 -17.31
C VAL A 335 -0.84 3.23 -16.03
N SER A 336 -1.87 2.37 -16.02
CA SER A 336 -2.69 2.15 -14.83
C SER A 336 -1.92 1.42 -13.72
N VAL A 337 -1.04 0.48 -14.08
CA VAL A 337 -0.14 -0.21 -13.13
C VAL A 337 0.84 0.79 -12.54
N ALA A 338 1.44 1.63 -13.37
CA ALA A 338 2.35 2.68 -12.91
C ALA A 338 1.66 3.62 -11.91
N HIS A 339 0.43 4.06 -12.21
CA HIS A 339 -0.36 4.88 -11.29
C HIS A 339 -0.64 4.18 -9.97
N ALA A 340 -0.95 2.89 -9.97
CA ALA A 340 -1.23 2.14 -8.76
C ALA A 340 0.04 1.96 -7.89
N VAL A 341 1.19 1.67 -8.49
CA VAL A 341 2.48 1.58 -7.77
C VAL A 341 2.88 2.95 -7.20
N VAL A 342 2.75 4.02 -8.00
CA VAL A 342 3.03 5.38 -7.53
C VAL A 342 2.07 5.80 -6.42
N LYS A 343 0.79 5.43 -6.50
CA LYS A 343 -0.20 5.69 -5.43
C LYS A 343 0.22 5.02 -4.12
N ILE A 344 0.67 3.76 -4.17
CA ILE A 344 1.22 3.06 -3.00
C ILE A 344 2.37 3.86 -2.38
N LEU A 345 3.33 4.29 -3.20
CA LEU A 345 4.49 5.04 -2.73
C LEU A 345 4.08 6.37 -2.11
N VAL A 346 3.18 7.14 -2.74
CA VAL A 346 2.68 8.42 -2.20
C VAL A 346 2.07 8.24 -0.81
N HIS A 347 1.28 7.20 -0.59
CA HIS A 347 0.69 6.97 0.74
C HIS A 347 1.76 6.61 1.78
N LEU A 348 2.70 5.72 1.42
CA LEU A 348 3.78 5.33 2.34
C LEU A 348 4.71 6.50 2.67
N THR A 349 4.96 7.42 1.73
CA THR A 349 5.76 8.61 1.99
C THR A 349 5.01 9.67 2.80
N ALA A 350 3.70 9.83 2.57
CA ALA A 350 2.88 10.75 3.35
C ALA A 350 2.85 10.39 4.83
N SER A 351 2.82 9.09 5.16
CA SER A 351 2.84 8.58 6.55
C SER A 351 4.25 8.32 7.09
N ALA A 352 5.32 8.71 6.37
CA ALA A 352 6.69 8.34 6.75
C ALA A 352 7.12 8.85 8.13
N SER A 353 6.64 10.04 8.53
CA SER A 353 6.94 10.64 9.83
C SER A 353 5.95 10.23 10.93
N GLU A 354 4.85 9.55 10.59
CA GLU A 354 3.84 9.16 11.56
C GLU A 354 4.33 8.00 12.42
N ALA A 355 3.94 8.01 13.70
CA ALA A 355 4.26 6.91 14.61
C ALA A 355 3.49 5.66 14.19
N VAL A 356 4.17 4.51 14.12
CA VAL A 356 3.51 3.25 13.77
C VAL A 356 2.67 2.77 14.94
N VAL A 357 1.36 2.61 14.71
CA VAL A 357 0.48 1.90 15.64
C VAL A 357 0.59 0.41 15.33
N TRP A 358 1.43 -0.28 16.08
CA TRP A 358 1.66 -1.71 15.92
C TRP A 358 0.44 -2.50 16.36
N ASN A 359 -0.03 -3.40 15.50
CA ASN A 359 -1.02 -4.39 15.90
C ASN A 359 -0.34 -5.44 16.78
N PRO A 360 -0.95 -5.85 17.91
CA PRO A 360 -0.34 -6.79 18.84
C PRO A 360 0.13 -8.09 18.17
N SER A 361 -0.64 -8.64 17.23
CA SER A 361 -0.25 -9.85 16.52
C SER A 361 0.87 -9.64 15.52
N VAL A 362 0.97 -8.43 14.94
CA VAL A 362 2.08 -8.07 14.07
C VAL A 362 3.36 -7.94 14.88
N GLU A 363 3.32 -7.25 16.02
CA GLU A 363 4.46 -7.15 16.93
C GLU A 363 4.93 -8.53 17.39
N GLN A 364 4.02 -9.38 17.85
CA GLN A 364 4.34 -10.76 18.22
C GLN A 364 4.94 -11.54 17.05
N PHE A 365 4.36 -11.41 15.86
CA PHE A 365 4.85 -12.10 14.67
C PHE A 365 6.26 -11.63 14.26
N SER A 366 6.53 -10.32 14.30
CA SER A 366 7.86 -9.75 14.03
C SER A 366 8.91 -10.20 15.04
N LEU A 367 8.54 -10.28 16.33
CA LEU A 367 9.41 -10.82 17.38
C LEU A 367 9.71 -12.31 17.13
N GLN A 368 8.70 -13.11 16.78
CA GLN A 368 8.87 -14.52 16.43
C GLN A 368 9.80 -14.70 15.22
N GLN A 369 9.64 -13.90 14.15
CA GLN A 369 10.53 -13.98 12.99
C GLN A 369 12.00 -13.63 13.33
N ALA A 370 12.22 -12.68 14.25
CA ALA A 370 13.56 -12.33 14.72
C ALA A 370 14.20 -13.46 15.54
N GLU A 371 13.40 -14.14 16.38
CA GLU A 371 13.81 -15.31 17.16
C GLU A 371 14.10 -16.54 16.29
N GLU A 372 13.25 -16.81 15.30
CA GLU A 372 13.37 -17.93 14.35
C GLU A 372 14.60 -17.80 13.42
N GLY A 373 15.26 -16.63 13.36
CA GLY A 373 16.53 -16.47 12.67
C GLY A 373 16.42 -16.29 11.17
N LEU A 374 15.25 -15.87 10.70
CA LEU A 374 15.05 -15.36 9.36
C LEU A 374 15.65 -13.94 9.17
N ALA A 375 16.21 -13.35 10.23
CA ALA A 375 17.02 -12.13 10.14
C ALA A 375 18.45 -12.47 9.67
N PRO A 376 19.02 -11.70 8.73
CA PRO A 376 20.36 -11.93 8.21
C PRO A 376 21.41 -11.75 9.33
N GLU A 377 22.39 -12.67 9.39
CA GLU A 377 23.60 -12.70 10.23
C GLU A 377 23.50 -13.35 11.65
N PRO A 378 23.89 -14.64 11.80
CA PRO A 378 23.90 -15.35 13.09
C PRO A 378 25.00 -14.90 14.07
N LYS A 379 26.05 -14.18 13.61
CA LYS A 379 27.23 -13.85 14.44
C LYS A 379 26.99 -12.76 15.50
N LYS A 380 25.86 -12.03 15.46
CA LYS A 380 25.53 -10.99 16.46
C LYS A 380 24.56 -11.44 17.57
N ARG A 381 24.05 -12.69 17.53
CA ARG A 381 22.96 -13.17 18.41
C ARG A 381 23.29 -13.21 19.92
N ARG A 382 24.54 -13.44 20.33
CA ARG A 382 24.90 -13.64 21.75
C ARG A 382 25.02 -12.38 22.60
N LYS A 383 25.05 -11.17 22.02
CA LYS A 383 25.13 -9.90 22.77
C LYS A 383 23.81 -9.12 22.87
N LEU A 384 22.73 -9.54 22.20
CA LEU A 384 21.45 -8.81 22.22
C LEU A 384 20.49 -9.20 23.37
N SER A 385 20.73 -10.26 24.14
CA SER A 385 19.70 -10.83 25.02
C SER A 385 19.41 -10.08 26.34
N LYS A 386 20.14 -9.01 26.67
CA LYS A 386 19.88 -8.22 27.89
C LYS A 386 19.58 -6.73 27.67
N GLU A 387 20.06 -6.12 26.59
CA GLU A 387 19.79 -4.71 26.24
C GLU A 387 19.12 -4.52 24.87
N GLY A 388 18.97 -5.60 24.10
CA GLY A 388 18.60 -5.57 22.69
C GLY A 388 17.28 -6.25 22.40
N ARG A 389 16.20 -5.95 23.13
CA ARG A 389 14.88 -6.03 22.48
C ARG A 389 14.97 -5.02 21.34
N ALA A 390 15.15 -5.52 20.11
CA ALA A 390 15.24 -4.69 18.91
C ALA A 390 14.04 -3.74 18.96
N ARG A 391 14.31 -2.46 19.21
CA ARG A 391 13.24 -1.47 19.30
C ARG A 391 12.57 -1.50 17.95
N LEU A 392 11.29 -1.88 17.93
CA LEU A 392 10.48 -1.78 16.72
C LEU A 392 10.65 -0.35 16.17
N PRO A 393 10.77 -0.19 14.86
CA PRO A 393 10.89 1.13 14.27
C PRO A 393 9.76 2.04 14.76
N LYS A 394 10.09 3.31 15.03
CA LYS A 394 9.08 4.25 15.55
C LYS A 394 8.17 4.77 14.46
N THR A 395 8.67 4.87 13.22
CA THR A 395 7.91 5.41 12.09
C THR A 395 7.99 4.51 10.86
N ILE A 396 7.01 4.64 9.96
CA ILE A 396 6.97 3.93 8.68
C ILE A 396 8.19 4.28 7.83
N GLY A 397 8.65 5.52 7.88
CA GLY A 397 9.83 5.95 7.15
C GLY A 397 11.09 5.17 7.55
N GLU A 398 11.27 4.91 8.84
CA GLU A 398 12.39 4.08 9.31
C GLU A 398 12.23 2.60 8.99
N ALA A 399 10.99 2.09 9.12
CA ALA A 399 10.66 0.68 8.96
C ALA A 399 10.71 0.20 7.51
N VAL A 400 10.11 1.00 6.62
CA VAL A 400 9.74 0.59 5.26
C VAL A 400 10.54 1.37 4.21
N LEU A 401 10.68 2.70 4.37
CA LEU A 401 11.32 3.53 3.34
C LEU A 401 12.85 3.49 3.42
N ARG A 402 13.43 3.64 4.62
CA ARG A 402 14.89 3.66 4.83
C ARG A 402 15.61 2.45 4.21
N PRO A 403 15.14 1.20 4.33
CA PRO A 403 15.80 0.06 3.68
C PRO A 403 15.70 0.06 2.16
N ASN A 404 14.74 0.81 1.58
CA ASN A 404 14.38 0.75 0.17
C ASN A 404 14.69 2.04 -0.60
N VAL A 405 15.18 3.08 0.08
CA VAL A 405 15.36 4.42 -0.50
C VAL A 405 16.37 4.44 -1.65
N GLU A 406 17.48 3.72 -1.54
CA GLU A 406 18.46 3.63 -2.64
C GLU A 406 17.85 2.98 -3.88
N LEU A 407 17.12 1.87 -3.69
CA LEU A 407 16.42 1.17 -4.77
C LEU A 407 15.33 2.06 -5.39
N LEU A 408 14.63 2.85 -4.58
CA LEU A 408 13.64 3.81 -5.06
C LEU A 408 14.29 4.87 -5.95
N PHE A 409 15.44 5.42 -5.54
CA PHE A 409 16.19 6.41 -6.31
C PHE A 409 16.73 5.81 -7.62
N SER A 410 17.36 4.64 -7.60
CA SER A 410 17.89 3.98 -8.81
C SER A 410 16.77 3.58 -9.79
N THR A 411 15.64 3.11 -9.27
CA THR A 411 14.43 2.81 -10.06
C THR A 411 13.86 4.09 -10.69
N ALA A 412 13.75 5.17 -9.92
CA ALA A 412 13.26 6.45 -10.43
C ALA A 412 14.16 6.98 -11.57
N TYR A 413 15.48 6.93 -11.41
CA TYR A 413 16.43 7.30 -12.47
C TYR A 413 16.23 6.49 -13.75
N THR A 414 16.13 5.17 -13.62
CA THR A 414 15.94 4.28 -14.76
C THR A 414 14.58 4.53 -15.43
N ALA A 415 13.53 4.79 -14.64
CA ALA A 415 12.22 5.11 -15.18
C ALA A 415 12.25 6.44 -15.96
N VAL A 416 12.97 7.47 -15.48
CA VAL A 416 13.08 8.77 -16.18
C VAL A 416 13.80 8.64 -17.48
N THR A 417 14.91 7.92 -17.49
CA THR A 417 15.71 7.75 -18.69
C THR A 417 15.05 6.80 -19.70
N GLY A 418 14.04 6.03 -19.27
CA GLY A 418 13.30 5.09 -20.10
C GLY A 418 11.97 5.59 -20.67
N SER A 419 11.03 4.65 -20.85
CA SER A 419 9.72 4.84 -21.51
C SER A 419 8.79 5.78 -20.74
N MET A 420 8.98 5.94 -19.44
CA MET A 420 8.09 6.74 -18.58
C MET A 420 8.33 8.24 -18.73
N SER A 421 9.45 8.68 -19.31
CA SER A 421 9.81 10.08 -19.61
C SER A 421 8.65 10.92 -20.19
N LYS A 422 7.76 10.30 -20.97
CA LYS A 422 6.64 10.97 -21.64
C LYS A 422 5.45 11.30 -20.72
N ASN A 423 5.33 10.67 -19.53
CA ASN A 423 4.19 10.88 -18.63
C ASN A 423 4.50 11.89 -17.51
N LYS A 424 4.30 13.18 -17.81
CA LYS A 424 4.58 14.30 -16.89
C LYS A 424 3.87 14.19 -15.53
N LYS A 425 2.64 13.64 -15.49
CA LYS A 425 1.87 13.50 -14.24
C LYS A 425 2.49 12.47 -13.29
N ILE A 426 2.97 11.35 -13.85
CA ILE A 426 3.66 10.35 -13.05
C ILE A 426 5.00 10.91 -12.56
N TRP A 427 5.70 11.69 -13.40
CA TRP A 427 6.93 12.34 -12.98
C TRP A 427 6.78 13.28 -11.82
N ALA A 428 5.80 14.17 -11.89
CA ALA A 428 5.46 15.08 -10.79
C ALA A 428 5.32 14.33 -9.45
N ARG A 429 4.66 13.16 -9.48
CA ARG A 429 4.45 12.32 -8.30
C ARG A 429 5.73 11.62 -7.84
N ILE A 430 6.57 11.16 -8.75
CA ILE A 430 7.86 10.54 -8.39
C ILE A 430 8.78 11.58 -7.75
N VAL A 431 8.83 12.81 -8.25
CA VAL A 431 9.58 13.92 -7.63
C VAL A 431 9.09 14.17 -6.20
N ASP A 432 7.79 14.26 -6.00
CA ASP A 432 7.15 14.44 -4.69
C ASP A 432 7.57 13.31 -3.72
N ILE A 433 7.44 12.04 -4.17
CA ILE A 433 7.86 10.84 -3.43
C ILE A 433 9.34 10.92 -3.02
N LEU A 434 10.24 11.22 -3.96
CA LEU A 434 11.66 11.27 -3.66
C LEU A 434 12.00 12.42 -2.70
N SER A 435 11.31 13.56 -2.81
CA SER A 435 11.51 14.67 -1.88
C SER A 435 11.21 14.27 -0.43
N GLN A 436 10.14 13.50 -0.23
CA GLN A 436 9.71 13.01 1.08
C GLN A 436 10.62 11.87 1.58
N CYS A 437 11.09 11.00 0.68
CA CYS A 437 11.99 9.89 1.02
C CYS A 437 13.45 10.31 1.26
N SER A 438 13.89 11.44 0.69
CA SER A 438 15.30 11.81 0.66
C SER A 438 15.93 11.97 2.05
N ALA A 439 15.15 12.32 3.07
CA ALA A 439 15.60 12.37 4.47
C ALA A 439 16.00 11.00 5.06
N TYR A 440 15.57 9.89 4.43
CA TYR A 440 15.86 8.53 4.87
C TYR A 440 17.07 7.90 4.15
N LEU A 441 17.74 8.64 3.24
CA LEU A 441 18.95 8.17 2.57
C LEU A 441 20.02 7.76 3.60
N PRO A 442 20.57 6.53 3.50
CA PRO A 442 21.66 6.13 4.37
C PRO A 442 22.91 6.93 4.03
N ARG A 443 23.76 7.19 5.04
CA ARG A 443 25.00 7.95 4.86
C ARG A 443 26.01 7.27 3.91
N HIS A 444 25.85 5.98 3.68
CA HIS A 444 26.69 5.17 2.80
C HIS A 444 26.05 4.89 1.44
N ALA A 445 24.96 5.60 1.09
CA ALA A 445 24.36 5.46 -0.22
C ALA A 445 25.37 5.76 -1.31
N GLU A 446 25.33 4.96 -2.38
CA GLU A 446 26.27 5.06 -3.49
C GLU A 446 26.22 6.47 -4.12
N PRO A 447 27.31 7.26 -3.99
CA PRO A 447 27.36 8.64 -4.48
C PRO A 447 26.96 8.75 -5.96
N ASP A 448 27.46 7.83 -6.79
CA ASP A 448 27.25 7.82 -8.24
C ASP A 448 25.78 7.66 -8.63
N THR A 449 25.04 6.82 -7.90
CA THR A 449 23.61 6.63 -8.13
C THR A 449 22.84 7.89 -7.75
N MET A 450 23.17 8.52 -6.62
CA MET A 450 22.58 9.81 -6.22
C MET A 450 22.91 10.92 -7.22
N MET A 451 24.15 10.98 -7.69
CA MET A 451 24.62 11.91 -8.71
C MET A 451 23.82 11.79 -10.00
N LYS A 452 23.61 10.56 -10.50
CA LYS A 452 22.82 10.30 -11.70
C LYS A 452 21.36 10.73 -11.54
N VAL A 453 20.76 10.42 -10.39
CA VAL A 453 19.37 10.79 -10.08
C VAL A 453 19.21 12.31 -10.07
N VAL A 454 20.10 13.00 -9.36
CA VAL A 454 20.05 14.45 -9.28
C VAL A 454 20.36 15.08 -10.63
N ALA A 455 21.44 14.69 -11.31
CA ALA A 455 21.74 15.21 -12.65
C ALA A 455 20.58 15.01 -13.64
N MET A 456 19.86 13.89 -13.54
CA MET A 456 18.63 13.66 -14.30
C MET A 456 17.52 14.65 -13.90
N PHE A 457 17.26 14.87 -12.60
CA PHE A 457 16.28 15.86 -12.16
C PHE A 457 16.60 17.24 -12.71
N LEU A 458 17.88 17.59 -12.64
CA LEU A 458 18.43 18.86 -13.09
C LEU A 458 18.28 19.05 -14.60
N ARG A 459 18.49 17.99 -15.39
CA ARG A 459 18.20 18.01 -16.83
C ARG A 459 16.71 18.19 -17.10
N PHE A 460 15.85 17.47 -16.39
CA PHE A 460 14.40 17.59 -16.54
C PHE A 460 13.90 19.01 -16.19
N LEU A 461 14.40 19.58 -15.08
CA LEU A 461 14.15 20.95 -14.65
C LEU A 461 14.59 21.99 -15.71
N ASN A 462 15.58 21.66 -16.55
CA ASN A 462 16.11 22.55 -17.58
C ASN A 462 15.45 22.39 -18.97
N THR A 463 14.88 21.24 -19.29
CA THR A 463 14.37 20.94 -20.65
C THR A 463 12.91 21.34 -20.88
N ASP A 464 12.10 21.51 -19.84
CA ASP A 464 10.65 21.70 -19.97
C ASP A 464 10.19 23.09 -19.49
N LYS A 465 9.22 23.68 -20.21
CA LYS A 465 8.56 24.93 -19.80
C LYS A 465 7.80 24.71 -18.48
N LEU A 466 8.24 25.43 -17.45
CA LEU A 466 7.60 25.67 -16.15
C LEU A 466 7.06 24.42 -15.44
N LEU A 467 7.95 23.77 -14.68
CA LEU A 467 7.51 23.06 -13.48
C LEU A 467 6.76 24.03 -12.58
N ASP A 468 5.77 23.51 -11.86
CA ASP A 468 5.13 24.30 -10.81
C ASP A 468 6.14 24.59 -9.68
N THR A 469 5.89 25.65 -8.93
CA THR A 469 6.75 26.05 -7.80
C THR A 469 6.93 24.91 -6.79
N LYS A 470 5.93 24.05 -6.61
CA LYS A 470 6.00 22.91 -5.67
C LYS A 470 7.03 21.89 -6.13
N GLN A 471 7.03 21.50 -7.40
CA GLN A 471 7.97 20.55 -7.98
C GLN A 471 9.42 21.04 -7.91
N ALA A 472 9.62 22.35 -8.10
CA ALA A 472 10.92 22.98 -7.90
C ALA A 472 11.39 22.87 -6.45
N GLN A 473 10.52 23.19 -5.48
CA GLN A 473 10.81 23.03 -4.04
C GLN A 473 11.11 21.57 -3.66
N ASP A 474 10.32 20.62 -4.17
CA ASP A 474 10.51 19.20 -3.93
C ASP A 474 11.85 18.71 -4.51
N ALA A 475 12.22 19.16 -5.71
CA ALA A 475 13.53 18.88 -6.30
C ALA A 475 14.68 19.47 -5.46
N ILE A 476 14.57 20.72 -5.01
CA ILE A 476 15.58 21.34 -4.13
C ILE A 476 15.70 20.56 -2.82
N ARG A 477 14.59 20.06 -2.26
CA ARG A 477 14.61 19.20 -1.07
C ARG A 477 15.39 17.91 -1.34
N VAL A 478 15.18 17.25 -2.48
CA VAL A 478 15.99 16.08 -2.87
C VAL A 478 17.47 16.45 -2.91
N VAL A 479 17.83 17.52 -3.64
CA VAL A 479 19.21 18.01 -3.75
C VAL A 479 19.81 18.26 -2.38
N ARG A 480 19.07 18.90 -1.47
CA ARG A 480 19.52 19.20 -0.09
C ARG A 480 19.97 17.96 0.67
N HIS A 481 19.24 16.87 0.53
CA HIS A 481 19.48 15.64 1.27
C HIS A 481 20.52 14.73 0.58
N THR A 482 20.61 14.76 -0.74
CA THR A 482 21.60 13.97 -1.51
C THR A 482 22.97 14.63 -1.56
N LEU A 483 23.02 15.97 -1.56
CA LEU A 483 24.25 16.74 -1.76
C LEU A 483 25.39 16.38 -0.79
N PRO A 484 25.14 16.12 0.51
CA PRO A 484 26.18 15.64 1.42
C PRO A 484 26.85 14.32 1.04
N LEU A 485 26.23 13.54 0.15
CA LEU A 485 26.69 12.22 -0.30
C LEU A 485 27.40 12.30 -1.64
N CYS A 486 27.40 13.46 -2.31
CA CYS A 486 27.88 13.64 -3.67
C CYS A 486 29.34 14.14 -3.74
N THR A 487 30.02 13.81 -4.84
CA THR A 487 31.39 14.29 -5.15
C THR A 487 31.37 15.68 -5.81
N GLN A 488 32.55 16.23 -6.12
CA GLN A 488 32.73 17.59 -6.65
C GLN A 488 32.01 17.86 -7.99
N ASP A 489 31.71 16.83 -8.79
CA ASP A 489 31.05 16.99 -10.09
C ASP A 489 29.58 17.47 -10.01
N PHE A 490 29.04 17.57 -8.80
CA PHE A 490 27.65 17.94 -8.53
C PHE A 490 27.36 19.44 -8.66
N TYR A 491 28.37 20.28 -8.45
CA TYR A 491 28.16 21.73 -8.45
C TYR A 491 27.65 22.24 -9.80
N ARG A 492 28.15 21.69 -10.92
CA ARG A 492 27.75 22.15 -12.26
C ARG A 492 26.25 21.93 -12.51
N PRO A 493 25.68 20.72 -12.36
CA PRO A 493 24.25 20.53 -12.52
C PRO A 493 23.41 21.41 -11.58
N VAL A 494 23.78 21.53 -10.30
CA VAL A 494 22.98 22.30 -9.32
C VAL A 494 22.98 23.78 -9.65
N CYS A 495 24.13 24.30 -10.06
CA CYS A 495 24.24 25.70 -10.45
C CYS A 495 23.41 26.00 -11.70
N GLN A 496 23.24 25.03 -12.62
CA GLN A 496 22.34 25.18 -13.76
C GLN A 496 20.87 25.37 -13.36
N LEU A 497 20.44 24.94 -12.16
CA LEU A 497 19.06 25.22 -11.69
C LEU A 497 18.77 26.68 -11.49
N PHE A 498 19.76 27.49 -11.11
CA PHE A 498 19.53 28.93 -10.99
C PHE A 498 19.07 29.56 -12.30
N ARG A 499 19.40 28.94 -13.43
CA ARG A 499 18.91 29.40 -14.73
C ARG A 499 17.43 29.08 -14.94
N SER A 500 16.95 27.93 -14.48
CA SER A 500 15.58 27.44 -14.72
C SER A 500 14.58 27.86 -13.64
N LEU A 501 15.01 28.10 -12.41
CA LEU A 501 14.15 28.52 -11.31
C LEU A 501 13.72 29.98 -11.49
N GLN A 502 12.44 30.25 -11.75
CA GLN A 502 11.91 31.62 -11.75
C GLN A 502 11.45 32.09 -10.37
N ASP A 503 11.02 31.14 -9.53
CA ASP A 503 10.54 31.41 -8.19
C ASP A 503 11.69 31.77 -7.23
N TRP A 504 11.50 32.85 -6.47
CA TRP A 504 12.52 33.38 -5.58
C TRP A 504 12.72 32.52 -4.33
N ASP A 505 11.64 31.97 -3.76
CA ASP A 505 11.73 31.08 -2.60
C ASP A 505 12.55 29.83 -2.94
N CYS A 506 12.36 29.27 -4.13
CA CYS A 506 13.17 28.17 -4.67
C CYS A 506 14.66 28.55 -4.77
N ARG A 507 14.97 29.73 -5.32
CA ARG A 507 16.35 30.22 -5.43
C ARG A 507 17.01 30.38 -4.06
N SER A 508 16.29 30.95 -3.10
CA SER A 508 16.78 31.10 -1.73
C SER A 508 17.06 29.74 -1.08
N GLN A 509 16.16 28.75 -1.24
CA GLN A 509 16.39 27.40 -0.74
C GLN A 509 17.60 26.73 -1.42
N LEU A 510 17.79 26.93 -2.72
CA LEU A 510 18.95 26.42 -3.44
C LEU A 510 20.27 27.04 -2.95
N CYS A 511 20.27 28.34 -2.66
CA CYS A 511 21.38 29.03 -2.01
C CYS A 511 21.71 28.40 -0.65
N ASP A 512 20.71 28.13 0.19
CA ASP A 512 20.92 27.46 1.48
C ASP A 512 21.56 26.08 1.32
N VAL A 513 21.09 25.32 0.33
CA VAL A 513 21.63 23.99 0.00
C VAL A 513 23.09 24.06 -0.40
N LEU A 514 23.46 25.01 -1.26
CA LEU A 514 24.85 25.23 -1.68
C LEU A 514 25.74 25.71 -0.54
N GLY A 515 25.22 26.58 0.34
CA GLY A 515 25.93 27.01 1.54
C GLY A 515 26.25 25.84 2.47
N ILE A 516 25.31 24.91 2.68
CA ILE A 516 25.53 23.69 3.47
C ILE A 516 26.59 22.78 2.81
N ALA A 517 26.57 22.65 1.48
CA ALA A 517 27.58 21.87 0.76
C ALA A 517 28.99 22.41 0.96
N MET A 518 29.15 23.72 0.76
CA MET A 518 30.45 24.37 0.80
C MET A 518 31.01 24.36 2.23
N THR A 519 30.17 24.63 3.24
CA THR A 519 30.61 24.57 4.65
C THR A 519 31.01 23.17 5.12
N ARG A 520 30.41 22.09 4.59
CA ARG A 520 30.81 20.71 4.92
C ARG A 520 32.13 20.31 4.26
N ARG A 521 32.44 20.85 3.09
CA ARG A 521 33.70 20.60 2.38
C ARG A 521 34.89 21.10 3.19
N ASP A 522 34.76 22.29 3.79
CA ASP A 522 35.79 22.91 4.63
C ASP A 522 36.10 22.11 5.91
N GLN A 523 35.21 21.21 6.33
CA GLN A 523 35.41 20.34 7.50
C GLN A 523 36.11 19.02 7.17
N GLY A 524 36.41 18.76 5.89
CA GLY A 524 37.22 17.61 5.48
C GLY A 524 38.70 17.78 5.87
N PRO A 525 39.49 16.69 5.90
CA PRO A 525 40.91 16.72 6.25
C PRO A 525 41.75 17.64 5.35
N ASP A 526 41.26 17.98 4.15
CA ASP A 526 41.88 18.91 3.21
C ASP A 526 41.34 20.37 3.31
N GLY A 527 40.40 20.65 4.23
CA GLY A 527 39.52 21.83 4.20
C GLY A 527 40.04 23.12 4.85
N ALA A 528 41.26 23.12 5.40
CA ALA A 528 41.81 24.32 6.05
C ALA A 528 42.04 25.50 5.07
N GLU A 529 42.17 25.24 3.77
CA GLU A 529 42.37 26.27 2.75
C GLU A 529 41.08 26.86 2.16
N ASP A 530 39.92 26.20 2.31
CA ASP A 530 38.64 26.63 1.68
C ASP A 530 37.77 27.53 2.60
N GLY A 531 38.16 27.73 3.87
CA GLY A 531 37.39 28.46 4.90
C GLY A 531 37.00 29.91 4.56
N GLU A 532 37.71 30.56 3.63
CA GLU A 532 37.38 31.91 3.17
C GLU A 532 36.30 31.91 2.07
N ALA A 533 36.25 30.85 1.26
CA ALA A 533 35.22 30.66 0.23
C ALA A 533 33.85 30.37 0.85
N ALA A 534 33.77 29.53 1.88
CA ALA A 534 32.51 29.30 2.59
C ALA A 534 32.00 30.55 3.30
N LYS A 535 32.88 31.42 3.83
CA LYS A 535 32.48 32.72 4.39
C LYS A 535 31.86 33.63 3.34
N VAL A 536 32.42 33.65 2.13
CA VAL A 536 31.89 34.43 1.01
C VAL A 536 30.52 33.90 0.58
N VAL A 537 30.36 32.58 0.50
CA VAL A 537 29.09 31.95 0.12
C VAL A 537 28.04 32.13 1.21
N ALA A 538 28.40 31.94 2.49
CA ALA A 538 27.52 32.19 3.62
C ALA A 538 27.02 33.64 3.66
N LYS A 539 27.91 34.60 3.35
CA LYS A 539 27.52 36.01 3.21
C LYS A 539 26.56 36.22 2.04
N LEU A 540 26.83 35.61 0.88
CA LEU A 540 25.93 35.68 -0.27
C LEU A 540 24.55 35.10 0.03
N VAL A 541 24.50 33.94 0.70
CA VAL A 541 23.24 33.31 1.13
C VAL A 541 22.48 34.24 2.09
N ALA A 542 23.18 34.87 3.03
CA ALA A 542 22.60 35.85 3.94
C ALA A 542 22.05 37.08 3.19
N ASP A 543 22.77 37.58 2.19
CA ASP A 543 22.35 38.72 1.38
C ASP A 543 21.14 38.37 0.50
N VAL A 544 21.13 37.17 -0.12
CA VAL A 544 19.97 36.65 -0.87
C VAL A 544 18.75 36.47 0.03
N ARG A 545 18.93 35.96 1.26
CA ARG A 545 17.85 35.87 2.27
C ARG A 545 17.34 37.23 2.71
N GLY A 546 18.23 38.19 2.95
CA GLY A 546 17.88 39.57 3.28
C GLY A 546 16.97 40.16 2.21
N THR A 547 17.35 40.00 0.95
CA THR A 547 16.55 40.40 -0.20
C THR A 547 15.19 39.67 -0.24
N ALA A 548 15.14 38.36 0.07
CA ALA A 548 13.90 37.57 0.12
C ALA A 548 12.89 38.07 1.16
N GLN A 549 13.37 38.36 2.36
CA GLN A 549 12.53 38.78 3.47
C GLN A 549 11.90 40.16 3.21
N VAL A 550 12.63 41.07 2.55
CA VAL A 550 12.13 42.38 2.14
C VAL A 550 10.99 42.23 1.13
N ILE A 551 11.13 41.35 0.13
CA ILE A 551 10.12 41.07 -0.90
C ILE A 551 8.83 40.50 -0.28
N LYS A 552 8.97 39.52 0.62
CA LYS A 552 7.81 38.84 1.25
C LYS A 552 6.99 39.78 2.14
N ASN A 553 7.65 40.73 2.79
CA ASN A 553 7.01 41.68 3.70
C ASN A 553 6.34 42.86 3.00
N HIS A 554 6.68 43.14 1.74
CA HIS A 554 6.15 44.29 0.99
C HIS A 554 5.34 43.81 -0.21
N LYS A 555 4.16 43.22 0.06
CA LYS A 555 3.14 42.96 -0.97
C LYS A 555 2.63 44.29 -1.52
N GLY A 556 3.32 44.89 -2.49
CA GLY A 556 2.75 45.99 -3.29
C GLY A 556 3.66 47.14 -3.72
N LEU A 557 4.96 47.16 -3.41
CA LEU A 557 5.86 48.21 -3.94
C LEU A 557 7.18 47.63 -4.47
N PRO A 558 7.66 48.06 -5.65
CA PRO A 558 8.82 47.50 -6.32
C PRO A 558 10.09 48.22 -5.87
N VAL A 559 10.58 47.93 -4.67
CA VAL A 559 11.98 48.26 -4.34
C VAL A 559 12.60 47.03 -3.72
N TYR A 560 12.83 46.06 -4.58
CA TYR A 560 13.95 45.14 -4.43
C TYR A 560 15.18 45.98 -4.03
N ASP A 561 15.88 45.65 -2.95
CA ASP A 561 17.19 46.27 -2.69
C ASP A 561 18.25 45.61 -3.59
N PHE A 562 18.07 45.81 -4.91
CA PHE A 562 19.02 45.38 -5.92
C PHE A 562 20.41 45.92 -5.62
N GLN A 563 20.49 47.11 -5.02
CA GLN A 563 21.74 47.76 -4.69
C GLN A 563 22.52 46.95 -3.65
N THR A 564 21.88 46.41 -2.62
CA THR A 564 22.55 45.56 -1.64
C THR A 564 23.06 44.25 -2.27
N SER A 565 22.25 43.57 -3.09
CA SER A 565 22.72 42.37 -3.80
C SER A 565 23.87 42.68 -4.76
N LEU A 566 23.81 43.80 -5.47
CA LEU A 566 24.87 44.29 -6.36
C LEU A 566 26.15 44.67 -5.60
N ASN A 567 26.02 45.33 -4.46
CA ASN A 567 27.15 45.70 -3.60
C ASN A 567 27.86 44.44 -3.09
N SER A 568 27.11 43.41 -2.71
CA SER A 568 27.69 42.13 -2.32
C SER A 568 28.38 41.41 -3.47
N MET A 569 27.80 41.42 -4.67
CA MET A 569 28.46 40.85 -5.85
C MET A 569 29.72 41.62 -6.24
N ASN A 570 29.71 42.95 -6.18
CA ASN A 570 30.88 43.79 -6.38
C ASN A 570 31.96 43.54 -5.33
N ALA A 571 31.58 43.36 -4.06
CA ALA A 571 32.51 43.00 -3.00
C ALA A 571 33.20 41.65 -3.27
N VAL A 572 32.47 40.67 -3.80
CA VAL A 572 33.07 39.37 -4.20
C VAL A 572 33.98 39.52 -5.42
N ALA A 573 33.57 40.26 -6.44
CA ALA A 573 34.41 40.54 -7.60
C ALA A 573 35.71 41.28 -7.20
N ASN A 574 35.64 42.20 -6.24
CA ASN A 574 36.81 42.91 -5.72
C ASN A 574 37.72 41.99 -4.91
N ARG A 575 37.17 41.13 -4.05
CA ARG A 575 37.96 40.12 -3.32
C ARG A 575 38.66 39.14 -4.26
N MET A 576 38.01 38.77 -5.37
CA MET A 576 38.63 37.98 -6.44
C MET A 576 39.81 38.70 -7.09
N LYS A 577 39.64 40.00 -7.41
CA LYS A 577 40.73 40.82 -7.93
C LYS A 577 41.90 40.90 -6.93
N GLU A 578 41.62 41.04 -5.64
CA GLU A 578 42.64 41.05 -4.59
C GLU A 578 43.35 39.70 -4.47
N ALA A 579 42.62 38.58 -4.52
CA ALA A 579 43.20 37.25 -4.52
C ALA A 579 44.17 37.06 -5.69
N THR A 580 43.81 37.49 -6.91
CA THR A 580 44.71 37.41 -8.08
C THR A 580 46.00 38.24 -7.96
N LYS A 581 46.06 39.22 -7.06
CA LYS A 581 47.27 40.02 -6.83
C LYS A 581 48.24 39.36 -5.85
N ASN A 582 47.80 38.38 -5.06
CA ASN A 582 48.59 37.72 -4.03
C ASN A 582 48.76 36.23 -4.34
N PRO A 583 49.85 35.81 -5.00
CA PRO A 583 50.05 34.43 -5.47
C PRO A 583 50.20 33.38 -4.34
N GLY A 584 50.30 33.80 -3.07
CA GLY A 584 50.38 32.92 -1.92
C GLY A 584 49.07 32.68 -1.17
N ARG A 585 47.94 33.25 -1.62
CA ARG A 585 46.62 32.96 -1.02
C ARG A 585 45.90 31.88 -1.83
N PRO A 586 45.21 30.93 -1.18
CA PRO A 586 44.38 29.96 -1.87
C PRO A 586 43.34 30.69 -2.72
N HIS A 587 43.34 30.40 -4.02
CA HIS A 587 42.36 30.96 -4.94
C HIS A 587 41.04 30.19 -4.77
N PRO A 588 39.88 30.88 -4.72
CA PRO A 588 38.61 30.18 -4.77
C PRO A 588 38.54 29.41 -6.09
N SER A 589 38.38 28.09 -6.01
CA SER A 589 38.15 27.27 -7.21
C SER A 589 37.04 27.86 -8.08
N ALA A 590 37.10 27.66 -9.40
CA ALA A 590 36.07 28.13 -10.35
C ALA A 590 34.64 27.70 -9.94
N TRP A 591 34.53 26.57 -9.23
CA TRP A 591 33.28 26.05 -8.67
C TRP A 591 32.63 26.97 -7.62
N HIS A 592 33.43 27.68 -6.83
CA HIS A 592 32.93 28.66 -5.85
C HIS A 592 32.27 29.87 -6.51
N LEU A 593 32.61 30.15 -7.78
CA LEU A 593 32.04 31.25 -8.57
C LEU A 593 30.76 30.90 -9.31
N MET A 594 30.48 29.62 -9.54
CA MET A 594 29.36 29.21 -10.38
C MET A 594 28.00 29.76 -9.90
N PRO A 595 27.63 29.68 -8.60
CA PRO A 595 26.37 30.26 -8.14
C PRO A 595 26.26 31.77 -8.43
N PHE A 596 27.37 32.51 -8.31
CA PHE A 596 27.43 33.94 -8.63
C PHE A 596 27.19 34.21 -10.11
N ILE A 597 27.86 33.44 -10.98
CA ILE A 597 27.74 33.58 -12.44
C ILE A 597 26.29 33.34 -12.87
N PHE A 598 25.64 32.28 -12.37
CA PHE A 598 24.25 32.01 -12.73
C PHE A 598 23.27 33.04 -12.16
N ASN A 599 23.54 33.59 -10.97
CA ASN A 599 22.71 34.67 -10.43
C ASN A 599 22.85 35.96 -11.28
N LEU A 600 24.07 36.31 -11.69
CA LEU A 600 24.31 37.41 -12.61
C LEU A 600 23.60 37.20 -13.96
N MET A 601 23.68 36.00 -14.54
CA MET A 601 22.96 35.66 -15.77
C MET A 601 21.45 35.88 -15.64
N TYR A 602 20.85 35.55 -14.50
CA TYR A 602 19.44 35.84 -14.27
C TYR A 602 19.16 37.35 -14.18
N LEU A 603 19.98 38.09 -13.43
CA LEU A 603 19.83 39.54 -13.27
C LEU A 603 20.00 40.28 -14.61
N ILE A 604 20.80 39.75 -15.53
CA ILE A 604 20.93 40.24 -16.92
C ILE A 604 19.62 40.07 -17.72
N THR A 605 18.78 39.10 -17.35
CA THR A 605 17.45 38.88 -17.95
C THR A 605 16.32 39.62 -17.23
N HIS A 606 16.62 40.36 -16.15
CA HIS A 606 15.63 41.05 -15.35
C HIS A 606 14.86 42.11 -16.17
N PRO A 607 13.53 42.31 -15.98
CA PRO A 607 12.77 43.31 -16.74
C PRO A 607 13.32 44.74 -16.57
N GLU A 608 13.81 45.07 -15.38
CA GLU A 608 14.35 46.40 -15.06
C GLU A 608 15.74 46.64 -15.70
N LEU A 609 15.89 47.75 -16.45
CA LEU A 609 17.10 48.05 -17.21
C LEU A 609 18.32 48.38 -16.33
N SER A 610 18.11 49.05 -15.20
CA SER A 610 19.14 49.40 -14.21
C SER A 610 19.85 48.13 -13.71
N VAL A 611 19.08 47.13 -13.28
CA VAL A 611 19.54 45.83 -12.80
C VAL A 611 20.35 45.11 -13.88
N ARG A 612 19.85 45.09 -15.12
CA ARG A 612 20.54 44.47 -16.24
C ARG A 612 21.89 45.10 -16.50
N ARG A 613 21.95 46.43 -16.59
CA ARG A 613 23.21 47.17 -16.84
C ARG A 613 24.24 46.86 -15.76
N THR A 614 23.87 46.94 -14.49
CA THR A 614 24.83 46.72 -13.41
C THR A 614 25.25 45.24 -13.32
N ALA A 615 24.33 44.29 -13.56
CA ALA A 615 24.66 42.87 -13.65
C ALA A 615 25.61 42.57 -14.82
N SER A 616 25.41 43.18 -15.99
CA SER A 616 26.31 43.08 -17.14
C SER A 616 27.70 43.62 -16.82
N GLN A 617 27.81 44.82 -16.24
CA GLN A 617 29.08 45.42 -15.83
C GLN A 617 29.82 44.56 -14.78
N THR A 618 29.08 44.03 -13.82
CA THR A 618 29.63 43.12 -12.80
C THR A 618 30.16 41.84 -13.44
N THR A 619 29.43 41.31 -14.45
CA THR A 619 29.83 40.12 -15.21
C THR A 619 31.11 40.36 -16.01
N GLU A 620 31.23 41.49 -16.70
CA GLU A 620 32.47 41.86 -17.41
C GLU A 620 33.67 41.98 -16.47
N SER A 621 33.49 42.65 -15.33
CA SER A 621 34.51 42.78 -14.29
C SER A 621 34.94 41.42 -13.73
N LEU A 622 33.98 40.51 -13.52
CA LEU A 622 34.25 39.15 -13.06
C LEU A 622 35.01 38.34 -14.13
N LEU A 623 34.61 38.40 -15.40
CA LEU A 623 35.27 37.71 -16.52
C LEU A 623 36.74 38.13 -16.67
N VAL A 624 37.03 39.43 -16.54
CA VAL A 624 38.42 39.93 -16.54
C VAL A 624 39.24 39.33 -15.40
N SER A 625 38.61 39.13 -14.24
CA SER A 625 39.26 38.56 -13.06
C SER A 625 39.48 37.05 -13.20
N ILE A 626 38.51 36.31 -13.75
CA ILE A 626 38.61 34.87 -14.01
C ILE A 626 39.72 34.58 -15.03
N LYS A 627 39.86 35.38 -16.09
CA LYS A 627 40.94 35.21 -17.10
C LYS A 627 42.36 35.24 -16.52
N ARG A 628 42.53 35.78 -15.31
CA ARG A 628 43.81 35.89 -14.60
C ARG A 628 44.08 34.73 -13.63
N LEU A 629 43.12 33.84 -13.39
CA LEU A 629 43.27 32.71 -12.48
C LEU A 629 44.01 31.53 -13.14
N PRO A 630 44.82 30.76 -12.38
CA PRO A 630 45.34 29.47 -12.83
C PRO A 630 44.19 28.45 -12.99
N GLY A 631 44.21 27.64 -14.05
CA GLY A 631 43.12 26.69 -14.38
C GLY A 631 41.96 27.27 -15.20
N ARG A 632 42.07 28.53 -15.67
CA ARG A 632 41.08 29.32 -16.45
C ARG A 632 40.40 28.66 -17.65
N GLU A 633 40.87 27.50 -18.12
CA GLU A 633 40.26 26.76 -19.22
C GLU A 633 39.04 25.95 -18.78
N GLN A 634 38.96 25.58 -17.49
CA GLN A 634 37.77 25.00 -16.84
C GLN A 634 36.78 26.09 -16.42
#